data_AF-A0A140LIH8-F1
#
_entry.id   AF-A0A140LIH8-F1
#
_cell.length_a   1.000
_cell.length_b   1.000
_cell.length_c   1.000
_cell.angle_alpha   90.00
_cell.angle_beta   90.00
_cell.angle_gamma   90.00
#
_symmetry.space_group_name_H-M   'P 1'
#
loop_
_entity.id
_entity.type
_entity.pdbx_description
1 polymer ?
#
loop_
_entity_poly.entity_id
_entity_poly.type
_entity_poly.pdbx_seq_one_letter_code
_entity_poly.pdbx_strand_id
1 'polypeptide(L)'
;MLGHELCRVCGDKASGFHYNVLSCEGCKGFFRRSVVHGGAGRYACRGSGTCQMDAFMRRKCQLCRLRKCKEAGMREQCVLSEEQIRKKRIQKQQQQQPPPPSEPAASSSGR
;
A
#
# COMPACT_ATOMS: atom_id res chain seq x y z
N MET A 1 7.02 -1.75 20.13
CA MET A 1 7.80 -2.43 19.06
C MET A 1 7.15 -3.78 18.76
N LEU A 2 6.56 -3.98 17.58
CA LEU A 2 5.97 -5.26 17.12
C LEU A 2 7.07 -6.27 16.73
N GLY A 3 8.07 -6.46 17.58
CA GLY A 3 9.38 -7.03 17.23
C GLY A 3 9.37 -8.49 16.75
N HIS A 4 8.25 -9.21 16.91
CA HIS A 4 8.17 -10.64 16.63
C HIS A 4 6.88 -11.10 15.95
N GLU A 5 6.06 -10.17 15.44
CA GLU A 5 4.80 -10.56 14.82
C GLU A 5 5.00 -11.08 13.39
N LEU A 6 4.24 -12.11 13.02
CA LEU A 6 4.38 -12.81 11.75
C LEU A 6 3.32 -12.35 10.75
N CYS A 7 3.72 -12.32 9.48
CA CYS A 7 2.84 -12.00 8.37
C CYS A 7 1.74 -13.06 8.24
N ARG A 8 0.47 -12.64 8.36
CA ARG A 8 -0.72 -13.52 8.25
C ARG A 8 -0.88 -14.24 6.90
N VAL A 9 -0.08 -13.86 5.90
CA VAL A 9 -0.09 -14.47 4.57
C VAL A 9 0.96 -15.56 4.41
N CYS A 10 2.21 -15.31 4.83
CA CYS A 10 3.36 -16.17 4.50
C CYS A 10 4.29 -16.49 5.67
N GLY A 11 3.96 -16.09 6.88
CA GLY A 11 4.75 -16.37 8.09
C GLY A 11 6.06 -15.59 8.23
N ASP A 12 6.49 -14.83 7.22
CA ASP A 12 7.68 -13.97 7.31
C ASP A 12 7.48 -12.79 8.30
N LYS A 13 8.56 -12.14 8.74
CA LYS A 13 8.52 -11.03 9.69
C LYS A 13 7.60 -9.91 9.20
N ALA A 14 6.58 -9.56 9.99
CA ALA A 14 5.68 -8.47 9.65
C ALA A 14 6.39 -7.12 9.85
N SER A 15 6.12 -6.17 8.96
CA SER A 15 6.57 -4.77 9.11
C SER A 15 5.46 -3.87 9.66
N GLY A 16 4.21 -4.35 9.69
CA GLY A 16 3.06 -3.61 10.20
C GLY A 16 1.77 -4.00 9.49
N PHE A 17 0.72 -3.20 9.71
CA PHE A 17 -0.56 -3.36 9.03
C PHE A 17 -0.51 -2.72 7.64
N HIS A 18 -0.74 -3.53 6.61
CA HIS A 18 -0.86 -3.09 5.23
C HIS A 18 -2.17 -3.57 4.66
N TYR A 19 -2.95 -2.66 4.09
CA TYR A 19 -4.27 -2.96 3.52
C TYR A 19 -5.19 -3.71 4.50
N ASN A 20 -5.16 -3.31 5.78
CA ASN A 20 -5.91 -3.92 6.89
C ASN A 20 -5.39 -5.26 7.43
N VAL A 21 -4.21 -5.71 7.01
CA VAL A 21 -3.64 -7.00 7.46
C VAL A 21 -2.21 -6.85 7.95
N LEU A 22 -1.90 -7.42 9.10
CA LEU A 22 -0.54 -7.56 9.60
C LEU A 22 0.30 -8.40 8.64
N SER A 23 1.25 -7.76 7.96
CA SER A 23 1.96 -8.38 6.84
C SER A 23 3.39 -7.87 6.66
N CYS A 24 4.18 -8.63 5.89
CA CYS A 24 5.54 -8.26 5.51
C CYS A 24 5.52 -7.33 4.27
N GLU A 25 6.61 -6.60 4.05
CA GLU A 25 6.80 -5.74 2.87
C GLU A 25 6.65 -6.52 1.55
N GLY A 26 7.05 -7.79 1.52
CA GLY A 26 6.90 -8.65 0.37
C GLY A 26 5.44 -8.87 -0.03
N CYS A 27 4.55 -9.16 0.92
CA CYS A 27 3.13 -9.39 0.66
C CYS A 27 2.38 -8.08 0.41
N LYS A 28 2.74 -6.99 1.11
CA LYS A 28 2.27 -5.64 0.81
C LYS A 28 2.53 -5.27 -0.66
N GLY A 29 3.79 -5.32 -1.10
CA GLY A 29 4.16 -4.93 -2.46
C GLY A 29 3.55 -5.85 -3.53
N PHE A 30 3.45 -7.15 -3.23
CA PHE A 30 2.78 -8.12 -4.10
C PHE A 30 1.30 -7.76 -4.28
N PHE A 31 0.54 -7.62 -3.19
CA PHE A 31 -0.88 -7.30 -3.23
C PHE A 31 -1.16 -6.01 -4.02
N ARG A 32 -0.39 -4.94 -3.76
CA ARG A 32 -0.50 -3.68 -4.52
C ARG A 32 -0.38 -3.89 -6.03
N ARG A 33 0.67 -4.58 -6.50
CA ARG A 33 0.87 -4.82 -7.94
C ARG A 33 -0.22 -5.71 -8.52
N SER A 34 -0.67 -6.70 -7.76
CA SER A 34 -1.75 -7.60 -8.19
C SER A 34 -3.09 -6.87 -8.35
N VAL A 35 -3.39 -5.90 -7.50
CA VAL A 35 -4.60 -5.07 -7.62
C VAL A 35 -4.47 -4.08 -8.77
N VAL A 36 -3.40 -3.27 -8.81
CA VAL A 36 -3.25 -2.19 -9.80
C VAL A 36 -3.11 -2.72 -11.23
N HIS A 37 -2.47 -3.88 -11.43
CA HIS A 37 -2.18 -4.40 -12.78
C HIS A 37 -3.04 -5.62 -13.14
N GLY A 38 -4.16 -5.87 -12.45
CA GLY A 38 -5.05 -6.99 -12.79
C GLY A 38 -4.37 -8.37 -12.71
N GLY A 39 -3.56 -8.59 -11.66
CA GLY A 39 -2.82 -9.84 -11.46
C GLY A 39 -3.72 -11.08 -11.32
N ALA A 40 -4.95 -10.93 -10.81
CA ALA A 40 -5.88 -12.04 -10.60
C ALA A 40 -6.18 -12.83 -11.88
N GLY A 41 -6.32 -12.17 -13.03
CA GLY A 41 -6.57 -12.83 -14.32
C GLY A 41 -5.32 -13.39 -15.01
N ARG A 42 -4.12 -13.08 -14.50
CA ARG A 42 -2.84 -13.46 -15.12
C ARG A 42 -2.11 -14.58 -14.38
N TYR A 43 -2.48 -14.84 -13.13
CA TYR A 43 -1.80 -15.83 -12.31
C TYR A 43 -2.41 -17.22 -12.50
N ALA A 44 -1.56 -18.20 -12.81
CA ALA A 44 -1.92 -19.61 -12.82
C ALA A 44 -1.24 -20.35 -11.67
N CYS A 45 -1.99 -21.26 -11.01
CA CYS A 45 -1.38 -22.23 -10.11
C CYS A 45 -0.87 -23.42 -10.92
N ARG A 46 0.31 -23.95 -10.55
CA ARG A 46 0.88 -25.17 -11.14
C ARG A 46 0.64 -26.42 -10.29
N GLY A 47 -0.03 -26.27 -9.14
CA GLY A 47 -0.43 -27.34 -8.25
C GLY A 47 -1.96 -27.43 -8.15
N SER A 48 -2.47 -27.84 -7.00
CA SER A 48 -3.91 -28.05 -6.72
C SER A 48 -4.74 -26.77 -6.52
N GLY A 49 -4.16 -25.58 -6.70
CA GLY A 49 -4.81 -24.33 -6.32
C GLY A 49 -4.89 -24.08 -4.81
N THR A 50 -4.32 -24.97 -3.98
CA THR A 50 -4.34 -24.90 -2.51
C THR A 50 -2.95 -24.79 -1.86
N CYS A 51 -1.97 -24.22 -2.57
CA CYS A 51 -0.60 -24.11 -2.08
C CYS A 51 -0.54 -23.43 -0.70
N GLN A 52 0.06 -24.11 0.28
CA GLN A 52 0.36 -23.54 1.59
C GLN A 52 1.38 -22.42 1.45
N MET A 53 1.15 -21.29 2.11
CA MET A 53 1.97 -20.10 1.96
C MET A 53 3.01 -19.99 3.07
N ASP A 54 4.28 -19.99 2.67
CA ASP A 54 5.45 -19.72 3.50
C ASP A 54 6.43 -18.76 2.79
N ALA A 55 7.59 -18.50 3.37
CA ALA A 55 8.63 -17.62 2.82
C ALA A 55 9.21 -18.09 1.46
N PHE A 56 9.11 -19.39 1.15
CA PHE A 56 9.52 -20.01 -0.11
C PHE A 56 8.37 -20.04 -1.13
N MET A 57 7.24 -20.65 -0.77
CA MET A 57 6.10 -20.89 -1.65
C MET A 57 5.43 -19.59 -2.12
N ARG A 58 5.53 -18.50 -1.34
CA ARG A 58 5.08 -17.16 -1.76
C ARG A 58 5.77 -16.65 -3.05
N ARG A 59 6.92 -17.20 -3.42
CA ARG A 59 7.62 -16.87 -4.68
C ARG A 59 7.23 -17.79 -5.83
N LYS A 60 6.65 -18.96 -5.53
CA LYS A 60 6.34 -20.01 -6.51
C LYS A 60 4.93 -19.95 -7.06
N CYS A 61 3.92 -19.61 -6.24
CA CYS A 61 2.54 -19.55 -6.68
C CYS A 61 1.89 -18.19 -6.39
N GLN A 62 1.81 -17.35 -7.43
CA GLN A 62 1.18 -16.03 -7.35
C GLN A 62 -0.33 -16.13 -7.16
N LEU A 63 -1.00 -17.11 -7.80
CA LEU A 63 -2.45 -17.29 -7.69
C LEU A 63 -2.87 -17.58 -6.25
N CYS A 64 -2.27 -18.60 -5.63
CA CYS A 64 -2.57 -18.98 -4.26
C CYS A 64 -2.13 -17.91 -3.26
N ARG A 65 -1.04 -17.18 -3.54
CA ARG A 65 -0.61 -16.07 -2.70
C ARG A 65 -1.62 -14.93 -2.72
N LEU A 66 -2.13 -14.54 -3.89
CA LEU A 66 -3.15 -13.49 -4.00
C LEU A 66 -4.45 -13.90 -3.32
N ARG A 67 -4.86 -15.17 -3.51
CA ARG A 67 -6.00 -15.73 -2.79
C ARG A 67 -5.81 -15.66 -1.27
N LYS A 68 -4.65 -16.08 -0.76
CA LYS A 68 -4.33 -15.99 0.68
C LYS A 68 -4.30 -14.55 1.21
N CYS A 69 -3.84 -13.59 0.41
CA CYS A 69 -3.92 -12.16 0.75
C CYS A 69 -5.38 -11.73 0.98
N LYS A 70 -6.29 -12.09 0.06
CA LYS A 70 -7.72 -11.77 0.17
C LYS A 70 -8.36 -12.48 1.38
N GLU A 71 -8.09 -13.76 1.57
CA GLU A 71 -8.57 -14.56 2.70
C GLU A 71 -8.07 -14.03 4.05
N ALA A 72 -6.84 -13.49 4.11
CA ALA A 72 -6.31 -12.84 5.30
C ALA A 72 -6.97 -11.48 5.59
N GLY A 73 -7.77 -10.94 4.67
CA GLY A 73 -8.51 -9.69 4.82
C GLY A 73 -7.89 -8.48 4.13
N MET A 74 -6.97 -8.66 3.17
CA MET A 74 -6.39 -7.52 2.45
C MET A 74 -7.43 -6.87 1.54
N ARG A 75 -7.61 -5.56 1.70
CA ARG A 75 -8.67 -4.77 1.06
C ARG A 75 -8.16 -4.02 -0.17
N GLU A 76 -8.71 -4.34 -1.35
CA GLU A 76 -8.34 -3.69 -2.61
C GLU A 76 -8.68 -2.19 -2.61
N GLN A 77 -9.77 -1.80 -1.93
CA GLN A 77 -10.15 -0.40 -1.75
C GLN A 77 -9.13 0.44 -0.96
N CYS A 78 -8.21 -0.20 -0.21
CA CYS A 78 -7.13 0.49 0.48
C CYS A 78 -5.91 0.72 -0.43
N VAL A 79 -5.93 0.19 -1.66
CA VAL A 79 -4.91 0.45 -2.68
C VAL A 79 -5.33 1.72 -3.43
N LEU A 80 -4.60 2.81 -3.22
CA LEU A 80 -4.85 4.06 -3.93
C LEU A 80 -4.61 3.87 -5.44
N SER A 81 -5.51 4.41 -6.25
CA SER A 81 -5.31 4.51 -7.70
C SER A 81 -4.17 5.49 -8.02
N GLU A 82 -3.59 5.37 -9.23
CA GLU A 82 -2.55 6.31 -9.69
C GLU A 82 -3.02 7.77 -9.66
N GLU A 83 -4.29 8.00 -9.98
CA GLU A 83 -4.93 9.31 -9.91
C GLU A 83 -4.99 9.84 -8.47
N GLN A 84 -5.38 9.01 -7.50
CA GLN A 84 -5.43 9.38 -6.09
C GLN A 84 -4.02 9.67 -5.53
N ILE A 85 -3.01 8.92 -5.98
CA ILE A 85 -1.61 9.18 -5.63
C ILE A 85 -1.16 10.53 -6.21
N ARG A 86 -1.49 10.81 -7.47
CA ARG A 86 -1.18 12.09 -8.15
C ARG A 86 -1.81 13.27 -7.43
N LYS A 87 -3.11 13.17 -7.10
CA LYS A 87 -3.85 14.20 -6.34
C LYS A 87 -3.20 14.48 -4.98
N LYS A 88 -2.84 13.44 -4.21
CA LYS A 88 -2.16 13.60 -2.92
C LYS A 88 -0.77 14.25 -3.05
N ARG A 89 -0.01 13.95 -4.12
CA ARG A 89 1.28 14.60 -4.37
C ARG A 89 1.13 16.09 -4.67
N ILE A 90 0.16 16.46 -5.51
CA ILE A 90 -0.14 17.86 -5.85
C ILE A 90 -0.57 18.64 -4.60
N GLN A 91 -1.46 18.07 -3.78
CA GLN A 91 -1.90 18.70 -2.53
C GLN A 91 -0.75 18.94 -1.54
N LYS A 92 0.18 17.97 -1.40
CA LYS A 92 1.37 18.15 -0.55
C LYS A 92 2.29 19.27 -1.04
N GLN A 93 2.43 19.43 -2.36
CA GLN A 93 3.24 20.51 -2.94
C GLN A 93 2.59 21.88 -2.75
N GLN A 94 1.26 21.98 -2.86
CA GLN A 94 0.52 23.23 -2.61
C GLN A 94 0.57 23.66 -1.14
N GLN A 95 0.55 22.71 -0.19
CA GLN A 95 0.68 22.99 1.25
C GLN A 95 2.10 23.38 1.69
N GLN A 96 3.11 23.21 0.84
CA GLN A 96 4.50 23.58 1.11
C GLN A 96 4.88 24.97 0.58
N GLN A 97 3.94 25.71 -0.04
CA GLN A 97 4.17 27.10 -0.38
C GLN A 97 4.08 27.96 0.90
N PRO A 98 5.11 28.79 1.21
CA PRO A 98 5.03 29.72 2.32
C PRO A 98 3.87 30.70 2.10
N PRO A 99 3.24 31.21 3.18
CA PRO A 99 2.19 32.21 3.05
C PRO A 99 2.71 33.40 2.23
N PRO A 100 1.85 34.04 1.41
CA PRO A 100 2.24 35.22 0.66
C PRO A 100 2.76 36.29 1.65
N PRO A 101 3.81 37.05 1.29
CA PRO A 101 4.34 38.10 2.15
C PRO A 101 3.22 39.11 2.45
N SER A 102 2.98 39.35 3.74
CA SER A 102 2.03 40.37 4.19
C SER A 102 2.47 41.75 3.69
N GLU A 103 1.58 42.44 2.96
CA GLU A 103 1.84 43.82 2.51
C GLU A 103 2.13 44.73 3.71
N PRO A 104 3.10 45.66 3.59
CA PRO A 104 3.36 46.63 4.65
C PRO A 104 2.16 47.57 4.80
N ALA A 105 1.72 47.75 6.05
CA ALA A 105 0.65 48.67 6.40
C ALA A 105 0.97 50.08 5.88
N ALA A 106 0.13 50.59 5.00
CA ALA A 106 0.20 51.96 4.53
C ALA A 106 0.07 52.90 5.75
N SER A 107 1.19 53.55 6.12
CA SER A 107 1.21 54.61 7.10
C SER A 107 0.51 55.84 6.49
N SER A 108 -0.77 56.01 6.80
CA SER A 108 -1.49 57.25 6.52
C SER A 108 -1.03 58.32 7.50
N SER A 109 -0.01 59.09 7.13
CA SER A 109 0.33 60.32 7.82
C SER A 109 -0.72 61.38 7.48
N GLY A 110 -1.65 61.60 8.41
CA GLY A 110 -2.63 62.68 8.35
C GLY A 110 -1.98 64.02 8.69
N ARG A 111 -2.28 64.99 7.83
CA ARG A 111 -2.37 66.46 7.96
C ARG A 111 -1.73 67.13 9.18
#